data_AF-A0A3D0XWN3-F1
#
_entry.id   AF-A0A3D0XWN3-F1
#
_cell.length_a   1.000
_cell.length_b   1.000
_cell.length_c   1.000
_cell.angle_alpha   90.00
_cell.angle_beta   90.00
_cell.angle_gamma   90.00
#
_symmetry.space_group_name_H-M   'P 1'
#
loop_
_entity.id
_entity.type
_entity.pdbx_description
1 polymer ?
#
loop_
_entity_poly.entity_id
_entity_poly.type
_entity_poly.pdbx_seq_one_letter_code
_entity_poly.pdbx_strand_id
1 'polypeptide(L)'
;MSKNSIRLTVCGTECIVGTDDNETYVRRLAGEVQDCMLALSHQSEHASGTVTAIVAALSFCDDYHKASRTAETLREQIKSYLDDSSKARLEAEEAKKETERLKQEVASLRARLGETREGSASETAADAPVQRAAYSGNFTRPVHEGSEKSEDFLQLFAGTKESESHE
;
A
#
# COMPACT_ATOMS: atom_id res chain seq x y z
N MET A 1 11.54 -4.01 -41.19
CA MET A 1 10.29 -4.35 -40.49
C MET A 1 9.15 -4.12 -41.46
N SER A 2 8.46 -5.19 -41.86
CA SER A 2 7.31 -5.12 -42.76
C SER A 2 6.12 -4.52 -42.00
N LYS A 3 5.88 -3.22 -42.18
CA LYS A 3 4.67 -2.57 -41.65
C LYS A 3 3.45 -3.26 -42.25
N ASN A 4 2.66 -3.91 -41.41
CA ASN A 4 1.38 -4.45 -41.83
C ASN A 4 0.40 -3.27 -41.99
N SER A 5 -0.23 -3.18 -43.16
CA SER A 5 -1.28 -2.20 -43.42
C SER A 5 -2.63 -2.85 -43.17
N ILE A 6 -3.36 -2.35 -42.16
CA ILE A 6 -4.69 -2.85 -41.82
C ILE A 6 -5.71 -1.82 -42.29
N ARG A 7 -6.74 -2.27 -43.02
CA ARG A 7 -7.88 -1.45 -43.40
C ARG A 7 -8.93 -1.52 -42.28
N LEU A 8 -9.40 -0.36 -41.84
CA LEU A 8 -10.37 -0.19 -40.77
C LEU A 8 -11.48 0.74 -41.25
N THR A 9 -12.65 0.64 -40.61
CA THR A 9 -13.78 1.52 -40.86
C THR A 9 -14.25 2.08 -39.52
N VAL A 10 -14.14 3.40 -39.34
CA VAL A 10 -14.54 4.11 -38.12
C VAL A 10 -15.50 5.24 -38.52
N CYS A 11 -16.70 5.23 -37.95
CA CYS A 11 -17.80 6.17 -38.15
C CYS A 11 -18.15 6.36 -39.62
N GLY A 12 -18.13 5.27 -40.39
CA GLY A 12 -18.38 5.28 -41.84
C GLY A 12 -17.20 5.80 -42.68
N THR A 13 -16.07 6.11 -42.07
CA THR A 13 -14.83 6.52 -42.76
C THR A 13 -13.86 5.34 -42.82
N GLU A 14 -13.39 5.00 -44.01
CA GLU A 14 -12.31 4.03 -44.18
C GLU A 14 -10.95 4.65 -43.90
N CYS A 15 -10.13 3.99 -43.09
CA CYS A 15 -8.76 4.38 -42.81
C CYS A 15 -7.81 3.17 -42.96
N ILE A 16 -6.58 3.45 -43.37
CA ILE A 16 -5.52 2.44 -43.46
C ILE A 16 -4.47 2.80 -42.42
N VAL A 17 -4.25 1.90 -41.46
CA VAL A 17 -3.29 2.09 -40.38
C VAL A 17 -2.11 1.16 -40.61
N GLY A 18 -0.91 1.73 -40.69
CA GLY A 18 0.34 0.97 -40.74
C GLY A 18 0.85 0.74 -39.32
N THR A 19 0.83 -0.50 -38.85
CA THR A 19 1.25 -0.88 -37.50
C THR A 19 1.99 -2.22 -37.50
N ASP A 20 2.81 -2.43 -36.49
CA ASP A 20 3.50 -3.69 -36.22
C ASP A 20 2.69 -4.59 -35.25
N ASP A 21 1.59 -4.06 -34.69
CA ASP A 21 0.71 -4.77 -33.78
C ASP A 21 -0.21 -5.78 -34.49
N ASN A 22 -0.77 -6.70 -33.69
CA ASN A 22 -1.75 -7.67 -34.19
C ASN A 22 -3.03 -6.96 -34.69
N GLU A 23 -3.52 -7.38 -35.84
CA GLU A 23 -4.77 -6.90 -36.43
C GLU A 23 -5.97 -6.97 -35.46
N THR A 24 -6.06 -8.01 -34.64
CA THR A 24 -7.14 -8.13 -33.65
C THR A 24 -7.09 -7.04 -32.57
N TYR A 25 -5.89 -6.62 -32.16
CA TYR A 25 -5.72 -5.51 -31.22
C TYR A 25 -6.10 -4.18 -31.85
N VAL A 26 -5.62 -3.94 -33.07
CA VAL A 26 -5.86 -2.69 -33.80
C VAL A 26 -7.35 -2.51 -34.12
N ARG A 27 -8.05 -3.59 -34.50
CA ARG A 27 -9.52 -3.55 -34.69
C ARG A 27 -10.27 -3.27 -33.38
N ARG A 28 -9.81 -3.80 -32.24
CA ARG A 28 -10.41 -3.48 -30.94
C ARG A 28 -10.25 -2.00 -30.60
N LEU A 29 -9.05 -1.45 -30.81
CA LEU A 29 -8.81 -0.01 -30.60
C LEU A 29 -9.70 0.86 -31.50
N ALA A 30 -9.88 0.46 -32.76
CA ALA A 30 -10.81 1.14 -33.66
C ALA A 30 -12.26 1.08 -33.16
N GLY A 31 -12.68 -0.05 -32.58
CA GLY A 31 -13.98 -0.21 -31.92
C GLY A 31 -14.13 0.67 -30.67
N GLU A 32 -13.10 0.79 -29.84
CA GLU A 32 -13.13 1.68 -28.67
C GLU A 32 -13.27 3.16 -29.07
N VAL A 33 -12.56 3.57 -30.13
CA VAL A 33 -12.70 4.92 -30.70
C VAL A 33 -14.10 5.12 -31.30
N GLN A 34 -14.62 4.13 -32.02
CA GLN A 34 -15.98 4.14 -32.56
C GLN A 34 -17.02 4.38 -31.46
N ASP A 35 -16.95 3.58 -30.40
CA ASP A 35 -17.92 3.62 -29.31
C ASP A 35 -17.85 4.96 -28.55
N CYS A 36 -16.65 5.48 -28.33
CA CYS A 36 -16.45 6.80 -27.73
C CYS A 36 -17.03 7.92 -28.60
N MET A 37 -16.74 7.90 -29.91
CA MET A 37 -17.29 8.88 -30.85
C MET A 37 -18.82 8.81 -30.94
N LEU A 38 -19.40 7.60 -30.95
CA LEU A 38 -20.84 7.43 -30.94
C LEU A 38 -21.45 7.96 -29.63
N ALA A 39 -20.88 7.63 -28.47
CA ALA A 39 -21.33 8.14 -27.18
C ALA A 39 -21.31 9.67 -27.10
N LEU A 40 -20.24 10.30 -27.59
CA LEU A 40 -20.14 11.76 -27.65
C LEU A 40 -21.14 12.36 -28.66
N SER A 41 -21.36 11.70 -29.80
CA SER A 41 -22.37 12.15 -30.78
C SER A 41 -23.79 12.13 -30.21
N HIS A 42 -24.12 11.14 -29.38
CA HIS A 42 -25.42 11.06 -28.69
C HIS A 42 -25.60 12.14 -27.63
N GLN A 43 -24.51 12.60 -26.99
CA GLN A 43 -24.57 13.67 -25.99
C GLN A 43 -24.70 15.06 -26.61
N SER A 44 -24.22 15.25 -27.85
CA SER A 44 -24.26 16.52 -28.57
C SER A 44 -24.91 16.37 -29.95
N GLU A 45 -26.24 16.51 -30.01
CA GLU A 45 -27.06 16.31 -31.22
C GLU A 45 -26.68 17.20 -32.43
N HIS A 46 -25.90 18.27 -32.21
CA HIS A 46 -25.48 19.22 -33.26
C HIS A 46 -23.97 19.27 -33.52
N ALA A 47 -23.18 18.38 -32.93
CA ALA A 47 -21.73 18.38 -33.18
C ALA A 47 -21.39 17.74 -34.53
N SER A 48 -20.56 18.42 -35.32
CA SER A 48 -19.94 17.83 -36.52
C SER A 48 -19.06 16.64 -36.12
N GLY A 49 -19.04 15.57 -36.92
CA GLY A 49 -18.22 14.37 -36.65
C GLY A 49 -16.74 14.67 -36.46
N THR A 50 -16.22 15.73 -37.09
CA THR A 50 -14.85 16.23 -36.87
C THR A 50 -14.64 16.79 -35.46
N VAL A 51 -15.60 17.53 -34.93
CA VAL A 51 -15.56 18.08 -33.57
C VAL A 51 -15.65 16.94 -32.56
N THR A 52 -16.55 15.99 -32.79
CA THR A 52 -16.67 14.78 -31.95
C THR A 52 -15.37 13.98 -31.92
N ALA A 53 -14.70 13.82 -33.07
CA ALA A 53 -13.39 13.16 -33.14
C ALA A 53 -12.30 13.91 -32.35
N ILE A 54 -12.27 15.25 -32.44
CA ILE A 54 -11.33 16.07 -31.66
C ILE A 54 -11.59 15.92 -30.16
N VAL A 55 -12.85 15.95 -29.72
CA VAL A 55 -13.21 15.75 -28.31
C VAL A 55 -12.81 14.35 -27.84
N ALA A 56 -13.10 13.30 -28.63
CA ALA A 56 -12.71 11.93 -28.30
C ALA A 56 -11.18 11.81 -28.15
N ALA A 57 -10.42 12.39 -29.09
CA ALA A 57 -8.96 12.40 -29.02
C ALA A 57 -8.44 13.14 -27.77
N LEU A 58 -9.04 14.27 -27.40
CA LEU A 58 -8.69 15.00 -26.18
C LEU A 58 -8.98 14.17 -24.92
N SER A 59 -10.11 13.47 -24.86
CA SER A 59 -10.46 12.57 -23.76
C SER A 59 -9.45 11.43 -23.61
N PHE A 60 -9.10 10.74 -24.71
CA PHE A 60 -8.09 9.67 -24.66
C PHE A 60 -6.70 10.19 -24.27
N CYS A 61 -6.31 11.39 -24.70
CA CYS A 61 -5.05 12.01 -24.27
C CYS A 61 -5.05 12.32 -22.77
N ASP A 62 -6.14 12.85 -22.23
CA ASP A 62 -6.28 13.14 -20.80
C ASP A 62 -6.24 11.85 -19.96
N ASP A 63 -6.98 10.81 -20.37
CA ASP A 63 -6.98 9.51 -19.70
C ASP A 63 -5.60 8.84 -19.74
N TYR A 64 -4.90 8.91 -20.88
CA TYR A 64 -3.52 8.45 -21.01
C TYR A 64 -2.59 9.17 -20.04
N HIS A 65 -2.67 10.51 -19.97
CA HIS A 65 -1.83 11.28 -19.06
C HIS A 65 -2.15 11.03 -17.60
N LYS A 66 -3.42 10.89 -17.23
CA LYS A 66 -3.85 10.50 -15.88
C LYS A 66 -3.30 9.13 -15.51
N ALA A 67 -3.52 8.13 -16.37
CA ALA A 67 -3.01 6.77 -16.15
C ALA A 67 -1.48 6.73 -16.04
N SER A 68 -0.78 7.48 -16.90
CA SER A 68 0.68 7.58 -16.86
C SER A 68 1.18 8.23 -15.58
N ARG A 69 0.51 9.27 -15.07
CA ARG A 69 0.85 9.91 -13.78
C ARG A 69 0.60 8.95 -12.63
N THR A 70 -0.55 8.27 -12.61
CA THR A 70 -0.85 7.26 -11.58
C THR A 70 0.19 6.14 -11.59
N ALA A 71 0.59 5.66 -12.76
CA ALA A 71 1.65 4.65 -12.86
C ALA A 71 2.97 5.16 -12.27
N GLU A 72 3.33 6.42 -12.48
CA GLU A 72 4.55 6.99 -11.91
C GLU A 72 4.46 7.19 -10.39
N THR A 73 3.32 7.65 -9.89
CA THR A 73 3.06 7.71 -8.44
C THR A 73 3.17 6.34 -7.80
N LEU A 74 2.62 5.29 -8.43
CA LEU A 74 2.74 3.92 -7.92
C LEU A 74 4.20 3.44 -7.92
N ARG A 75 5.00 3.80 -8.92
CA ARG A 75 6.44 3.47 -8.94
C ARG A 75 7.18 4.16 -7.80
N GLU A 76 6.89 5.44 -7.56
CA GLU A 76 7.51 6.21 -6.48
C GLU A 76 7.12 5.66 -5.10
N GLN A 77 5.86 5.29 -4.91
CA GLN A 77 5.39 4.62 -3.69
C GLN A 77 6.12 3.31 -3.45
N ILE A 78 6.20 2.43 -4.46
CA ILE A 78 6.93 1.15 -4.34
C ILE A 78 8.38 1.40 -3.94
N LYS A 79 9.03 2.38 -4.57
CA LYS A 79 10.41 2.76 -4.24
C LYS A 79 10.52 3.22 -2.78
N SER A 80 9.66 4.13 -2.33
CA SER A 80 9.66 4.61 -0.94
C SER A 80 9.46 3.46 0.05
N TYR A 81 8.51 2.55 -0.22
CA TYR A 81 8.28 1.38 0.64
C TYR A 81 9.49 0.44 0.70
N LEU A 82 10.19 0.24 -0.42
CA LEU A 82 11.42 -0.55 -0.44
C LEU A 82 12.54 0.13 0.35
N ASP A 83 12.71 1.43 0.17
CA ASP A 83 13.72 2.22 0.88
C ASP A 83 13.45 2.20 2.39
N ASP A 84 12.20 2.42 2.81
CA ASP A 84 11.83 2.41 4.23
C ASP A 84 11.91 1.02 4.84
N SER A 85 11.56 -0.04 4.10
CA SER A 85 11.79 -1.43 4.53
C SER A 85 13.28 -1.73 4.74
N SER A 86 14.13 -1.22 3.84
CA SER A 86 15.58 -1.40 3.95
C SER A 86 16.16 -0.68 5.18
N LYS A 87 15.71 0.56 5.45
CA LYS A 87 16.08 1.33 6.64
C LYS A 87 15.63 0.63 7.92
N ALA A 88 14.37 0.19 7.97
CA ALA A 88 13.85 -0.53 9.12
C ALA A 88 14.63 -1.83 9.42
N ARG A 89 15.12 -2.52 8.38
CA ARG A 89 15.97 -3.71 8.58
C ARG A 89 17.33 -3.34 9.17
N LEU A 90 17.96 -2.28 8.67
CA LEU A 90 19.24 -1.80 9.20
C LEU A 90 19.10 -1.34 10.66
N GLU A 91 18.09 -0.55 10.97
CA GLU A 91 17.79 -0.10 12.34
C GLU A 91 17.54 -1.30 13.27
N ALA A 92 16.82 -2.32 12.81
CA ALA A 92 16.59 -3.54 13.59
C ALA A 92 17.88 -4.34 13.81
N GLU A 93 18.79 -4.40 12.83
CA GLU A 93 20.09 -5.05 12.98
C GLU A 93 21.00 -4.28 13.96
N GLU A 94 21.01 -2.95 13.91
CA GLU A 94 21.74 -2.10 14.84
C GLU A 94 21.20 -2.24 16.27
N ALA A 95 19.88 -2.20 16.45
CA ALA A 95 19.24 -2.42 17.73
C ALA A 95 19.58 -3.79 18.31
N LYS A 96 19.60 -4.84 17.49
CA LYS A 96 20.01 -6.19 17.92
C LYS A 96 21.47 -6.20 18.40
N LYS A 97 22.40 -5.62 17.63
CA LYS A 97 23.82 -5.53 18.01
C LYS A 97 23.99 -4.79 19.33
N GLU A 98 23.31 -3.67 19.53
CA GLU A 98 23.38 -2.93 20.80
C GLU A 98 22.76 -3.73 21.95
N THR A 99 21.65 -4.44 21.73
CA THR A 99 21.07 -5.31 22.78
C THR A 99 22.01 -6.43 23.19
N GLU A 100 22.76 -7.01 22.25
CA GLU A 100 23.76 -8.03 22.53
C GLU A 100 24.95 -7.44 23.29
N ARG A 101 25.44 -6.27 22.87
CA ARG A 101 26.50 -5.52 23.56
C ARG A 101 26.12 -5.23 25.02
N LEU A 102 24.94 -4.67 25.24
CA LEU A 102 24.42 -4.38 26.58
C LEU A 102 24.20 -5.65 27.39
N LYS A 103 23.72 -6.75 26.79
CA LYS A 103 23.59 -8.04 27.49
C LYS A 103 24.94 -8.58 27.96
N GLN A 104 25.99 -8.45 27.15
CA GLN A 104 27.35 -8.85 27.53
C GLN A 104 27.89 -7.98 28.66
N GLU A 105 27.70 -6.67 28.59
CA GLU A 105 28.08 -5.75 29.68
C GLU A 105 27.35 -6.10 30.98
N VAL A 106 26.04 -6.29 30.93
CA VAL A 106 25.23 -6.70 32.10
C VAL A 106 25.72 -8.04 32.67
N ALA A 107 26.02 -9.03 31.83
CA ALA A 107 26.54 -10.32 32.28
C ALA A 107 27.90 -10.17 32.97
N SER A 108 28.81 -9.37 32.40
CA SER A 108 30.13 -9.12 32.96
C SER A 108 30.06 -8.40 34.32
N LEU A 109 29.17 -7.41 34.46
CA LEU A 109 28.97 -6.68 35.70
C LEU A 109 28.34 -7.56 36.77
N ARG A 110 27.38 -8.41 36.41
CA ARG A 110 26.80 -9.40 37.34
C ARG A 110 27.83 -10.40 37.81
N ALA A 111 28.73 -10.87 36.93
CA ALA A 111 29.82 -11.75 37.31
C ALA A 111 30.76 -11.08 38.31
N ARG A 112 31.21 -9.85 38.05
CA ARG A 112 32.06 -9.09 38.99
C ARG A 112 31.37 -8.84 40.32
N LEU A 113 30.10 -8.48 40.33
CA LEU A 113 29.33 -8.30 41.58
C LEU A 113 29.13 -9.63 42.32
N GLY A 114 28.95 -10.74 41.60
CA GLY A 114 28.93 -12.09 42.14
C GLY A 114 30.25 -12.47 42.82
N GLU A 115 31.39 -12.24 42.15
CA GLU A 115 32.73 -12.44 42.71
C GLU A 115 32.98 -11.54 43.93
N THR A 116 32.50 -10.29 43.90
CA THR A 116 32.63 -9.36 45.04
C THR A 116 31.76 -9.82 46.22
N ARG A 117 30.63 -10.47 45.95
CA ARG A 117 29.74 -11.07 46.95
C ARG A 117 30.32 -12.38 47.49
N GLU A 118 30.96 -13.22 46.67
CA GLU A 118 31.67 -14.42 47.13
C GLU A 118 32.93 -14.07 47.93
N GLY A 119 33.59 -12.94 47.63
CA GLY A 119 34.69 -12.38 48.44
C GLY A 119 34.26 -11.69 49.75
N SER A 120 32.96 -11.47 49.97
CA SER A 120 32.40 -10.87 51.19
C SER A 120 31.36 -11.74 51.92
N ALA A 121 31.02 -12.91 51.38
CA ALA A 121 30.02 -13.83 51.91
C ALA A 121 30.60 -15.19 52.33
N SER A 122 31.82 -15.21 52.90
CA SER A 122 32.27 -16.37 53.69
C SER A 122 31.75 -16.35 55.13
N GLU A 123 30.96 -15.36 55.54
CA GLU A 123 30.26 -15.37 56.82
C GLU A 123 28.83 -14.82 56.68
N THR A 124 27.86 -15.68 57.03
CA THR A 124 26.43 -15.43 57.27
C THR A 124 25.47 -15.32 56.07
N ALA A 125 24.72 -16.40 55.85
CA ALA A 125 23.24 -16.47 55.70
C ALA A 125 22.89 -17.68 54.83
N ALA A 126 22.74 -18.87 55.42
CA ALA A 126 21.46 -19.36 55.95
C ALA A 126 20.38 -19.50 54.86
N ASP A 127 20.17 -20.76 54.53
CA ASP A 127 19.14 -21.39 53.73
C ASP A 127 17.75 -20.75 53.90
N ALA A 128 17.13 -20.34 52.78
CA ALA A 128 15.72 -19.96 52.72
C ALA A 128 15.12 -20.38 51.36
N PRO A 129 14.05 -21.19 51.34
CA PRO A 129 13.47 -21.70 50.11
C PRO A 129 12.71 -20.61 49.36
N VAL A 130 13.17 -20.27 48.16
CA VAL A 130 12.44 -19.40 47.24
C VAL A 130 11.23 -20.18 46.70
N GLN A 131 10.07 -19.98 47.32
CA GLN A 131 8.79 -20.36 46.74
C GLN A 131 8.60 -19.59 45.43
N ARG A 132 8.75 -20.28 44.30
CA ARG A 132 8.23 -19.80 43.01
C ARG A 132 6.71 -19.78 43.11
N ALA A 133 6.14 -18.62 43.43
CA ALA A 133 4.76 -18.35 43.09
C ALA A 133 4.66 -18.39 41.56
N ALA A 134 4.11 -19.49 41.03
CA ALA A 134 3.66 -19.54 39.66
C ALA A 134 2.54 -18.51 39.53
N TYR A 135 2.85 -17.33 39.00
CA TYR A 135 1.83 -16.43 38.52
C TYR A 135 1.30 -17.04 37.22
N SER A 136 0.35 -17.97 37.34
CA SER A 136 -0.48 -18.39 36.20
C SER A 136 -1.37 -17.21 35.85
N GLY A 137 -0.84 -16.30 35.03
CA GLY A 137 -1.70 -15.39 34.29
C GLY A 137 -2.53 -16.24 33.34
N ASN A 138 -3.82 -16.40 33.63
CA ASN A 138 -4.77 -17.03 32.71
C ASN A 138 -4.91 -16.13 31.49
N PHE A 139 -4.12 -16.39 30.45
CA PHE A 139 -4.33 -15.78 29.15
C PHE A 139 -5.46 -16.55 28.45
N THR A 140 -6.70 -16.10 28.65
CA THR A 140 -7.85 -16.61 27.91
C THR A 140 -7.71 -16.16 26.46
N ARG A 141 -7.36 -17.08 25.57
CA ARG A 141 -7.44 -16.87 24.12
C ARG A 141 -8.92 -16.80 23.76
N PRO A 142 -9.48 -15.67 23.28
CA PRO A 142 -10.88 -15.65 22.89
C PRO A 142 -11.05 -16.55 21.66
N VAL A 143 -11.92 -17.55 21.81
CA VAL A 143 -12.43 -18.37 20.73
C VAL A 143 -13.27 -17.47 19.84
N HIS A 144 -12.91 -17.39 18.56
CA HIS A 144 -13.66 -16.64 17.56
C HIS A 144 -14.86 -17.48 17.13
N GLU A 145 -16.01 -17.26 17.76
CA GLU A 145 -17.30 -17.70 17.27
C GLU A 145 -18.27 -16.52 17.26
N GLY A 146 -18.94 -16.34 16.12
CA GLY A 146 -20.22 -15.63 16.06
C GLY A 146 -20.13 -14.13 15.82
N SER A 147 -20.61 -13.76 14.66
CA SER A 147 -20.98 -12.43 14.16
C SER A 147 -21.73 -11.52 15.15
N GLU A 148 -21.69 -10.22 14.79
CA GLU A 148 -22.56 -9.11 15.28
C GLU A 148 -22.02 -8.32 16.48
N LYS A 149 -21.11 -7.36 16.19
CA LYS A 149 -20.98 -6.05 16.89
C LYS A 149 -19.81 -5.19 16.36
N SER A 150 -19.60 -5.15 15.05
CA SER A 150 -18.56 -4.29 14.44
C SER A 150 -19.02 -2.85 14.17
N GLU A 151 -20.22 -2.44 14.56
CA GLU A 151 -20.76 -1.11 14.22
C GLU A 151 -20.62 -0.06 15.34
N ASP A 152 -20.38 -0.46 16.59
CA ASP A 152 -20.24 0.50 17.71
C ASP A 152 -18.86 1.16 17.80
N PHE A 153 -17.83 0.57 17.17
CA PHE A 153 -16.46 1.10 17.28
C PHE A 153 -16.22 2.34 16.39
N LEU A 154 -16.99 2.51 15.31
CA LEU A 154 -16.81 3.62 14.37
C LEU A 154 -17.55 4.90 14.77
N GLN A 155 -18.43 4.86 15.77
CA GLN A 155 -19.18 6.05 16.22
C GLN A 155 -18.38 6.99 17.14
N LEU A 156 -17.28 6.53 17.73
CA LEU A 156 -16.43 7.37 18.60
C LEU A 156 -15.64 8.43 17.82
N PHE A 157 -15.39 8.20 16.53
CA PHE A 157 -14.58 9.09 15.67
C PHE A 157 -15.39 10.00 14.75
N ALA A 158 -16.72 9.85 14.68
CA ALA A 158 -17.57 10.57 13.75
C ALA A 158 -18.26 11.83 14.34
N GLY A 159 -17.84 12.28 15.53
CA GLY A 159 -18.52 13.34 16.28
C GLY A 159 -17.70 14.60 16.54
N THR A 160 -17.10 15.22 15.52
CA THR A 160 -16.68 16.64 15.60
C THR A 160 -16.74 17.30 14.22
N LYS A 161 -17.80 18.07 13.96
CA LYS A 161 -17.79 19.30 13.16
C LYS A 161 -19.09 20.09 13.37
N GLU A 162 -18.94 21.16 14.16
CA GLU A 162 -19.52 22.50 14.03
C GLU A 162 -21.01 22.66 13.64
N SER A 163 -21.79 23.17 14.60
CA SER A 163 -22.90 24.08 14.34
C SER A 163 -22.76 25.30 15.26
N GLU A 164 -22.03 26.32 14.79
CA GLU A 164 -22.20 27.70 15.27
C GLU A 164 -23.58 28.20 14.83
N SER A 165 -24.44 28.46 15.81
CA SER A 165 -25.73 29.10 15.64
C SER A 165 -25.59 30.62 15.71
N HIS A 166 -25.94 31.30 14.62
CA HIS A 166 -26.21 32.73 14.57
C HIS A 166 -27.60 32.93 13.92
N GLU A 167 -28.64 33.05 14.75
CA GLU A 167 -29.82 33.94 14.62
C GLU A 167 -30.80 33.69 15.77
#